data_AF-A0A2G8KE80-F1
#
_entry.id   AF-A0A2G8KE80-F1
#
_cell.length_a   1.000
_cell.length_b   1.000
_cell.length_c   1.000
_cell.angle_alpha   90.00
_cell.angle_beta   90.00
_cell.angle_gamma   90.00
#
_symmetry.space_group_name_H-M   'P 1'
#
loop_
_entity.id
_entity.type
_entity.pdbx_description
1 polymer ?
#
loop_
_entity_poly.entity_id
_entity_poly.type
_entity_poly.pdbx_seq_one_letter_code
_entity_poly.pdbx_strand_id
1 'polypeptide(L)'
;MQTVYQLHYTTWPDMDVPTDFIPITELIKHTKLLHNHKKSPVLIHCSAGVGRTGTFISIYCLMEVIKTEREINVFSFVETARKNRINMVQTEKQYNFIYESLVDFYLTSHTEIPVQNLESQLNAKHALTREFDLLNRVVIRGKTRHIDGVDNSQKIRFKETEPNDRGSIFLSSETSSGYSNYINATGYRSLKKRTAFITTQSPLPNTVEDFWCLIQDWECPVIVMLNKLDLEDKTCAQYWPDEGATQYGFTTVSLLNGIKHPHFIHREFEVSHAKSKKVMSVHQLQLLNWPEDGNFSVMKEFRKKISFLYKQQEMCGPMLVHCISGVGRSSVFVAMEMALQQIEADGTVDVFNVVRQMRNRNPNVIKSEEDYFLCYQIIQSVASKEENYENLKY
;
A
#
# COMPACT_ATOMS: atom_id res chain seq x y z
N MET A 1 -25.90 12.57 25.09
CA MET A 1 -25.47 11.40 24.31
C MET A 1 -23.96 11.28 24.42
N GLN A 2 -23.42 10.09 24.74
CA GLN A 2 -21.98 9.87 24.76
C GLN A 2 -21.59 9.06 23.53
N THR A 3 -20.70 9.59 22.69
CA THR A 3 -20.17 8.86 21.53
C THR A 3 -19.13 7.85 21.99
N VAL A 4 -19.32 6.59 21.60
CA VAL A 4 -18.39 5.49 21.90
C VAL A 4 -17.69 5.08 20.60
N TYR A 5 -16.36 5.01 20.64
CA TYR A 5 -15.54 4.51 19.53
C TYR A 5 -15.05 3.10 19.88
N GLN A 6 -15.34 2.13 19.01
CA GLN A 6 -14.81 0.77 19.12
C GLN A 6 -13.74 0.56 18.07
N LEU A 7 -12.51 0.26 18.49
CA LEU A 7 -11.41 -0.10 17.59
C LEU A 7 -11.19 -1.62 17.68
N HIS A 8 -11.18 -2.30 16.54
CA HIS A 8 -11.11 -3.77 16.48
C HIS A 8 -9.86 -4.22 15.71
N TYR A 9 -8.93 -4.90 16.42
CA TYR A 9 -7.82 -5.60 15.79
C TYR A 9 -8.30 -6.93 15.20
N THR A 10 -8.47 -6.99 13.87
CA THR A 10 -9.14 -8.12 13.19
C THR A 10 -8.20 -9.24 12.74
N THR A 11 -6.87 -9.06 12.79
CA THR A 11 -5.90 -10.01 12.24
C THR A 11 -4.97 -10.64 13.27
N TRP A 12 -5.31 -10.57 14.56
CA TRP A 12 -4.48 -11.18 15.61
C TRP A 12 -4.80 -12.68 15.69
N PRO A 13 -3.86 -13.59 15.39
CA PRO A 13 -4.12 -15.03 15.37
C PRO A 13 -4.46 -15.58 16.76
N ASP A 14 -5.34 -16.58 16.81
CA ASP A 14 -5.68 -17.30 18.06
C ASP A 14 -4.48 -18.07 18.60
N MET A 15 -4.21 -17.91 19.90
CA MET A 15 -3.08 -18.53 20.63
C MET A 15 -1.67 -18.21 20.10
N ASP A 16 -1.55 -17.24 19.18
CA ASP A 16 -0.27 -16.79 18.63
C ASP A 16 -0.15 -15.25 18.65
N VAL A 17 0.91 -14.72 18.03
CA VAL A 17 1.17 -13.28 17.91
C VAL A 17 1.13 -12.84 16.44
N PRO A 18 0.84 -11.55 16.18
CA PRO A 18 0.94 -11.01 14.83
C PRO A 18 2.33 -11.23 14.23
N THR A 19 2.36 -11.42 12.92
CA THR A 19 3.62 -11.56 12.17
C THR A 19 4.21 -10.21 11.76
N ASP A 20 3.58 -9.11 12.12
CA ASP A 20 4.02 -7.77 11.80
C ASP A 20 3.63 -6.83 12.95
N PHE A 21 4.44 -5.79 13.15
CA PHE A 21 4.28 -4.83 14.24
C PHE A 21 3.46 -3.62 13.81
N ILE A 22 3.34 -3.36 12.50
CA ILE A 22 2.65 -2.17 11.97
C ILE A 22 1.19 -2.10 12.44
N PRO A 23 0.36 -3.16 12.36
CA PRO A 23 -1.06 -3.02 12.72
C PRO A 23 -1.28 -2.76 14.23
N ILE A 24 -0.38 -3.23 15.11
CA ILE A 24 -0.50 -2.94 16.55
C ILE A 24 -0.06 -1.51 16.85
N THR A 25 1.00 -1.03 16.20
CA THR A 25 1.45 0.36 16.30
C THR A 25 0.38 1.33 15.79
N GLU A 26 -0.25 1.06 14.64
CA GLU A 26 -1.36 1.86 14.10
C GLU A 26 -2.56 1.88 15.05
N LEU A 27 -2.96 0.73 15.60
CA LEU A 27 -4.05 0.66 16.58
C LEU A 27 -3.74 1.50 17.83
N ILE A 28 -2.50 1.45 18.33
CA ILE A 28 -2.07 2.26 19.48
C ILE A 28 -2.11 3.75 19.15
N LYS A 29 -1.61 4.16 17.97
CA LYS A 29 -1.68 5.54 17.49
C LYS A 29 -3.13 6.04 17.43
N HIS A 30 -4.03 5.29 16.77
CA HIS A 30 -5.46 5.65 16.69
C HIS A 30 -6.13 5.69 18.06
N THR A 31 -5.80 4.76 18.95
CA THR A 31 -6.31 4.76 20.34
C THR A 31 -5.89 6.03 21.07
N LYS A 32 -4.61 6.43 20.96
CA LYS A 32 -4.08 7.65 21.59
C LYS A 32 -4.72 8.91 21.02
N LEU A 33 -4.92 8.98 19.70
CA LEU A 33 -5.60 10.10 19.05
C LEU A 33 -7.05 10.26 19.54
N LEU A 34 -7.84 9.18 19.58
CA LEU A 34 -9.24 9.23 20.03
C LEU A 34 -9.39 9.41 21.55
N HIS A 35 -8.39 8.99 22.32
CA HIS A 35 -8.35 9.14 23.77
C HIS A 35 -7.79 10.51 24.19
N ASN A 36 -7.15 11.25 23.29
CA ASN A 36 -6.49 12.52 23.61
C ASN A 36 -7.43 13.47 24.38
N HIS A 37 -6.88 14.09 25.43
CA HIS A 37 -7.59 14.97 26.37
C HIS A 37 -8.75 14.35 27.19
N LYS A 38 -8.97 13.02 27.16
CA LYS A 38 -9.98 12.36 28.00
C LYS A 38 -9.38 11.85 29.31
N LYS A 39 -10.07 12.10 30.43
CA LYS A 39 -9.69 11.59 31.76
C LYS A 39 -10.21 10.18 32.06
N SER A 40 -11.09 9.64 31.21
CA SER A 40 -11.73 8.33 31.40
C SER A 40 -10.84 7.18 30.91
N PRO A 41 -10.77 6.03 31.60
CA PRO A 41 -9.94 4.90 31.16
C PRO A 41 -10.37 4.37 29.79
N VAL A 42 -9.41 3.86 29.02
CA VAL A 42 -9.67 3.11 27.78
C VAL A 42 -10.05 1.67 28.14
N LEU A 43 -11.22 1.21 27.69
CA LEU A 43 -11.63 -0.18 27.86
C LEU A 43 -10.96 -1.05 26.80
N ILE A 44 -10.21 -2.06 27.25
CA ILE A 44 -9.48 -2.99 26.38
C ILE A 44 -9.90 -4.42 26.75
N HIS A 45 -10.34 -5.21 25.78
CA HIS A 45 -10.73 -6.60 26.00
C HIS A 45 -10.28 -7.52 24.87
N CYS A 46 -10.28 -8.83 25.14
CA CYS A 46 -10.17 -9.88 24.14
C CYS A 46 -11.28 -10.92 24.44
N SER A 47 -10.94 -12.22 24.49
CA SER A 47 -11.85 -13.25 25.01
C SER A 47 -11.83 -13.29 26.54
N ALA A 48 -10.74 -13.81 27.15
CA ALA A 48 -10.58 -13.84 28.61
C ALA A 48 -10.11 -12.51 29.24
N GLY A 49 -9.70 -11.54 28.41
CA GLY A 49 -9.21 -10.24 28.86
C GLY A 49 -7.86 -10.29 29.58
N VAL A 50 -6.97 -11.25 29.24
CA VAL A 50 -5.66 -11.42 29.91
C VAL A 50 -4.48 -11.56 28.95
N GLY A 51 -4.61 -12.35 27.88
CA GLY A 51 -3.54 -12.59 26.89
C GLY A 51 -3.29 -11.37 25.98
N ARG A 52 -4.00 -11.28 24.85
CA ARG A 52 -3.92 -10.13 23.92
C ARG A 52 -4.12 -8.79 24.61
N THR A 53 -5.05 -8.73 25.57
CA THR A 53 -5.30 -7.54 26.40
C THR A 53 -4.06 -7.12 27.17
N GLY A 54 -3.39 -8.05 27.87
CA GLY A 54 -2.15 -7.76 28.57
C GLY A 54 -1.03 -7.36 27.63
N THR A 55 -0.88 -8.05 26.49
CA THR A 55 0.11 -7.69 25.47
C THR A 55 -0.09 -6.27 24.94
N PHE A 56 -1.32 -5.93 24.55
CA PHE A 56 -1.63 -4.59 24.04
C PHE A 56 -1.40 -3.51 25.11
N ILE A 57 -1.84 -3.72 26.35
CA ILE A 57 -1.64 -2.76 27.46
C ILE A 57 -0.14 -2.53 27.70
N SER A 58 0.65 -3.61 27.75
CA SER A 58 2.10 -3.51 27.96
C SER A 58 2.78 -2.68 26.88
N ILE A 59 2.48 -2.95 25.60
CA ILE A 59 3.06 -2.19 24.48
C ILE A 59 2.57 -0.73 24.51
N TYR A 60 1.26 -0.52 24.69
CA TYR A 60 0.64 0.80 24.73
C TYR A 60 1.30 1.74 25.75
N CYS A 61 1.52 1.25 26.98
CA CYS A 61 2.13 2.01 28.06
C CYS A 61 3.63 2.16 27.88
N LEU A 62 4.35 1.06 27.58
CA LEU A 62 5.82 1.09 27.49
C LEU A 62 6.32 1.88 26.28
N MET A 63 5.53 2.02 25.21
CA MET A 63 5.85 2.94 24.11
C MET A 63 5.94 4.40 24.56
N GLU A 64 5.18 4.83 25.57
CA GLU A 64 5.30 6.19 26.12
C GLU A 64 6.55 6.31 26.99
N VAL A 65 6.86 5.28 27.78
CA VAL A 65 8.08 5.21 28.59
C VAL A 65 9.32 5.33 27.71
N ILE A 66 9.37 4.63 26.56
CA ILE A 66 10.50 4.72 25.62
C ILE A 66 10.74 6.15 25.10
N LYS A 67 9.69 6.97 25.00
CA LYS A 67 9.84 8.36 24.51
C LYS A 67 10.45 9.28 25.54
N THR A 68 10.21 9.03 26.82
CA THR A 68 10.59 9.93 27.93
C THR A 68 11.78 9.42 28.74
N GLU A 69 11.94 8.10 28.82
CA GLU A 69 12.93 7.41 29.63
C GLU A 69 13.92 6.64 28.76
N ARG A 70 15.13 6.44 29.27
CA ARG A 70 16.19 5.70 28.56
C ARG A 70 16.15 4.19 28.80
N GLU A 71 15.29 3.74 29.72
CA GLU A 71 15.22 2.36 30.15
C GLU A 71 13.76 1.89 30.21
N ILE A 72 13.54 0.62 29.92
CA ILE A 72 12.24 -0.03 30.09
C ILE A 72 12.41 -1.33 30.88
N ASN A 73 11.43 -1.64 31.72
CA ASN A 73 11.41 -2.88 32.48
C ASN A 73 10.10 -3.64 32.23
N VAL A 74 10.07 -4.41 31.13
CA VAL A 74 8.90 -5.21 30.73
C VAL A 74 8.52 -6.21 31.82
N PHE A 75 9.51 -6.83 32.48
CA PHE A 75 9.29 -7.80 33.56
C PHE A 75 8.49 -7.18 34.71
N SER A 76 8.98 -6.06 35.24
CA SER A 76 8.34 -5.36 36.36
C SER A 76 6.97 -4.82 36.00
N PHE A 77 6.80 -4.36 34.74
CA PHE A 77 5.50 -3.92 34.24
C PHE A 77 4.50 -5.09 34.21
N VAL A 78 4.87 -6.24 33.64
CA VAL A 78 3.99 -7.42 33.56
C VAL A 78 3.73 -8.00 34.95
N GLU A 79 4.71 -8.02 35.85
CA GLU A 79 4.51 -8.41 37.25
C GLU A 79 3.45 -7.53 37.92
N THR A 80 3.55 -6.21 37.73
CA THR A 80 2.57 -5.25 38.26
C THR A 80 1.19 -5.42 37.62
N ALA A 81 1.13 -5.66 36.31
CA ALA A 81 -0.12 -5.97 35.63
C ALA A 81 -0.78 -7.24 36.20
N ARG A 82 0.01 -8.27 36.51
CA ARG A 82 -0.47 -9.53 37.12
C ARG A 82 -0.98 -9.37 38.55
N LYS A 83 -0.45 -8.40 39.32
CA LYS A 83 -1.00 -8.03 40.64
C LYS A 83 -2.40 -7.41 40.53
N ASN A 84 -2.69 -6.71 39.44
CA ASN A 84 -4.00 -6.08 39.19
C ASN A 84 -5.02 -7.03 38.54
N ARG A 85 -4.57 -7.94 37.66
CA ARG A 85 -5.41 -8.96 37.03
C ARG A 85 -4.58 -10.21 36.76
N ILE A 86 -5.07 -11.37 37.22
CA ILE A 86 -4.35 -12.65 37.07
C ILE A 86 -4.05 -12.96 35.59
N ASN A 87 -2.91 -13.61 35.34
CA ASN A 87 -2.49 -14.11 34.01
C ASN A 87 -2.36 -13.07 32.90
N MET A 88 -2.21 -11.78 33.23
CA MET A 88 -1.87 -10.75 32.23
C MET A 88 -0.60 -11.12 31.47
N VAL A 89 -0.69 -11.07 30.14
CA VAL A 89 0.30 -11.65 29.21
C VAL A 89 0.44 -13.15 29.46
N GLN A 90 -0.35 -13.94 28.72
CA GLN A 90 -0.63 -15.33 29.07
C GLN A 90 0.41 -16.31 28.54
N THR A 91 1.08 -16.01 27.41
CA THR A 91 2.01 -16.93 26.75
C THR A 91 3.41 -16.32 26.60
N GLU A 92 4.43 -17.18 26.48
CA GLU A 92 5.80 -16.77 26.20
C GLU A 92 5.90 -15.99 24.88
N LYS A 93 5.23 -16.46 23.82
CA LYS A 93 5.17 -15.77 22.53
C LYS A 93 4.65 -14.34 22.67
N GLN A 94 3.59 -14.14 23.47
CA GLN A 94 3.05 -12.81 23.76
C GLN A 94 4.04 -11.94 24.52
N TYR A 95 4.79 -12.51 25.46
CA TYR A 95 5.82 -11.79 26.21
C TYR A 95 6.98 -11.36 25.30
N ASN A 96 7.49 -12.26 24.45
CA ASN A 96 8.52 -11.95 23.47
C ASN A 96 8.05 -10.89 22.46
N PHE A 97 6.79 -10.97 22.01
CA PHE A 97 6.20 -9.99 21.11
C PHE A 97 6.15 -8.57 21.69
N ILE A 98 6.04 -8.41 23.02
CA ILE A 98 6.16 -7.10 23.66
C ILE A 98 7.54 -6.52 23.42
N TYR A 99 8.60 -7.28 23.74
CA TYR A 99 9.99 -6.83 23.52
C TYR A 99 10.24 -6.48 22.05
N GLU A 100 9.83 -7.36 21.14
CA GLU A 100 10.05 -7.16 19.71
C GLU A 100 9.30 -5.93 19.18
N SER A 101 8.05 -5.71 19.61
CA SER A 101 7.28 -4.53 19.24
C SER A 101 7.91 -3.24 19.77
N LEU A 102 8.46 -3.28 20.98
CA LEU A 102 9.13 -2.14 21.60
C LEU A 102 10.47 -1.82 20.95
N VAL A 103 11.25 -2.85 20.56
CA VAL A 103 12.48 -2.67 19.77
C VAL A 103 12.15 -2.11 18.39
N ASP A 104 11.14 -2.66 17.72
CA ASP A 104 10.69 -2.16 16.42
C ASP A 104 10.28 -0.69 16.50
N PHE A 105 9.49 -0.33 17.52
CA PHE A 105 9.09 1.05 17.77
C PHE A 105 10.29 1.96 18.05
N TYR A 106 11.23 1.53 18.90
CA TYR A 106 12.44 2.30 19.19
C TYR A 106 13.26 2.58 17.92
N LEU A 107 13.40 1.57 17.05
CA LEU A 107 14.15 1.69 15.81
C LEU A 107 13.46 2.54 14.74
N THR A 108 12.11 2.60 14.72
CA THR A 108 11.36 3.16 13.58
C THR A 108 10.51 4.38 13.94
N SER A 109 10.36 4.73 15.21
CA SER A 109 9.49 5.84 15.65
C SER A 109 9.87 7.23 15.12
N HIS A 110 11.09 7.40 14.62
CA HIS A 110 11.61 8.68 14.11
C HIS A 110 11.41 8.88 12.61
N THR A 111 10.85 7.89 11.90
CA THR A 111 10.67 7.97 10.43
C THR A 111 9.42 8.74 10.03
N GLU A 112 8.46 8.87 10.93
CA GLU A 112 7.28 9.72 10.78
C GLU A 112 7.64 11.17 11.08
N ILE A 113 7.45 12.06 10.11
CA ILE A 113 7.77 13.48 10.24
C ILE A 113 6.57 14.34 9.85
N PRO A 114 6.41 15.56 10.42
CA PRO A 114 5.48 16.54 9.89
C PRO A 114 5.83 16.88 8.44
N VAL A 115 4.82 17.08 7.57
CA VAL A 115 5.05 17.41 6.15
C VAL A 115 5.92 18.65 5.95
N GLN A 116 5.88 19.59 6.89
CA GLN A 116 6.69 20.82 6.88
C GLN A 116 8.20 20.54 6.96
N ASN A 117 8.59 19.41 7.52
CA ASN A 117 9.99 19.02 7.70
C ASN A 117 10.53 18.18 6.53
N LEU A 118 9.71 17.87 5.53
CA LEU A 118 10.06 16.96 4.45
C LEU A 118 11.23 17.48 3.59
N GLU A 119 11.31 18.79 3.37
CA GLU A 119 12.45 19.43 2.70
C GLU A 119 13.75 19.27 3.50
N SER A 120 13.69 19.46 4.82
CA SER A 120 14.85 19.30 5.70
C SER A 120 15.36 17.86 5.71
N GLN A 121 14.44 16.88 5.67
CA GLN A 121 14.77 15.45 5.60
C GLN A 121 15.45 15.11 4.27
N LEU A 122 14.95 15.65 3.15
CA LEU A 122 15.57 15.49 1.83
C LEU A 122 17.00 16.05 1.76
N ASN A 123 17.24 17.18 2.43
CA ASN A 123 18.58 17.77 2.51
C ASN A 123 19.54 16.93 3.37
N ALA A 124 19.01 16.18 4.35
CA ALA A 124 19.77 15.27 5.19
C ALA A 124 19.98 13.90 4.53
N LYS A 125 20.58 13.84 3.34
CA LYS A 125 20.76 12.60 2.55
C LYS A 125 21.31 11.42 3.36
N HIS A 126 22.30 11.64 4.23
CA HIS A 126 22.85 10.58 5.10
C HIS A 126 21.83 9.99 6.09
N ALA A 127 20.83 10.77 6.52
CA ALA A 127 19.74 10.25 7.34
C ALA A 127 18.84 9.33 6.51
N LEU A 128 18.48 9.73 5.29
CA LEU A 128 17.69 8.92 4.36
C LEU A 128 18.41 7.63 3.93
N THR A 129 19.73 7.67 3.70
CA THR A 129 20.53 6.46 3.46
C THR A 129 20.43 5.49 4.65
N ARG A 130 20.59 6.00 5.89
CA ARG A 130 20.47 5.17 7.10
C ARG A 130 19.06 4.60 7.28
N GLU A 131 18.04 5.38 6.93
CA GLU A 131 16.64 4.97 6.95
C GLU A 131 16.38 3.84 5.94
N PHE A 132 16.93 3.95 4.73
CA PHE A 132 16.86 2.89 3.72
C PHE A 132 17.66 1.64 4.13
N ASP A 133 18.84 1.81 4.71
CA ASP A 133 19.60 0.69 5.29
C ASP A 133 18.83 -0.02 6.39
N LEU A 134 18.14 0.73 7.25
CA LEU A 134 17.26 0.16 8.27
C LEU A 134 16.12 -0.64 7.61
N LEU A 135 15.51 -0.12 6.56
CA LEU A 135 14.43 -0.79 5.83
C LEU A 135 14.87 -2.15 5.24
N ASN A 136 16.15 -2.26 4.85
CA ASN A 136 16.74 -3.51 4.36
C ASN A 136 17.09 -4.50 5.48
N ARG A 137 17.22 -4.04 6.73
CA ARG A 137 17.58 -4.87 7.89
C ARG A 137 16.37 -5.29 8.72
N VAL A 138 15.33 -4.46 8.78
CA VAL A 138 14.12 -4.75 9.56
C VAL A 138 13.41 -5.95 8.94
N VAL A 139 13.43 -7.07 9.68
CA VAL A 139 12.88 -8.34 9.21
C VAL A 139 11.35 -8.27 9.22
N ILE A 140 10.77 -8.50 8.05
CA ILE A 140 9.34 -8.75 7.90
C ILE A 140 9.08 -10.21 8.29
N ARG A 141 8.28 -10.47 9.33
CA ARG A 141 7.94 -11.87 9.67
C ARG A 141 6.91 -12.40 8.67
N GLY A 142 7.31 -13.44 7.96
CA GLY A 142 6.41 -14.17 7.07
C GLY A 142 7.17 -15.23 6.30
N LYS A 143 6.63 -16.45 6.27
CA LYS A 143 7.03 -17.41 5.24
C LYS A 143 6.33 -16.97 3.96
N THR A 144 7.09 -16.66 2.92
CA THR A 144 6.60 -16.75 1.54
C THR A 144 6.31 -18.22 1.31
N ARG A 145 5.05 -18.64 1.37
CA ARG A 145 4.70 -19.90 0.70
C ARG A 145 4.45 -19.50 -0.74
N HIS A 146 4.82 -20.35 -1.68
CA HIS A 146 4.29 -20.26 -3.03
C HIS A 146 3.15 -21.26 -3.03
N ILE A 147 1.92 -20.75 -2.96
CA ILE A 147 0.74 -21.58 -3.09
C ILE A 147 0.58 -21.84 -4.58
N ASP A 148 0.85 -23.10 -4.93
CA ASP A 148 0.47 -23.86 -6.12
C ASP A 148 1.66 -24.36 -6.93
N GLY A 149 1.76 -25.69 -7.03
CA GLY A 149 2.77 -26.40 -7.82
C GLY A 149 2.58 -26.28 -9.34
N VAL A 150 1.87 -25.24 -9.79
CA VAL A 150 1.62 -24.90 -11.19
C VAL A 150 2.69 -23.91 -11.63
N ASP A 151 3.41 -24.25 -12.69
CA ASP A 151 4.45 -23.38 -13.25
C ASP A 151 3.80 -22.23 -14.04
N ASN A 152 3.85 -21.02 -13.47
CA ASN A 152 3.38 -19.78 -14.10
C ASN A 152 4.52 -18.93 -14.69
N SER A 153 5.72 -19.48 -14.85
CA SER A 153 6.91 -18.75 -15.34
C SER A 153 6.67 -17.98 -16.64
N GLN A 154 5.86 -18.53 -17.55
CA GLN A 154 5.52 -17.90 -18.84
C GLN A 154 4.61 -16.66 -18.71
N LYS A 155 3.94 -16.47 -17.57
CA LYS A 155 3.09 -15.30 -17.27
C LYS A 155 3.86 -14.18 -16.56
N ILE A 156 5.13 -14.40 -16.25
CA ILE A 156 5.99 -13.51 -15.47
C ILE A 156 7.07 -12.92 -16.35
N ARG A 157 7.17 -11.59 -16.40
CA ARG A 157 8.23 -10.89 -17.16
C ARG A 157 9.58 -11.00 -16.47
N PHE A 158 9.58 -10.85 -15.14
CA PHE A 158 10.78 -10.85 -14.29
C PHE A 158 10.46 -11.64 -13.01
N LYS A 159 11.17 -12.74 -12.77
CA LYS A 159 10.85 -13.68 -11.68
C LYS A 159 10.96 -13.01 -10.30
N GLU A 160 11.87 -12.08 -10.17
CA GLU A 160 12.09 -11.29 -8.96
C GLU A 160 10.97 -10.29 -8.68
N THR A 161 9.91 -10.19 -9.47
CA THR A 161 8.79 -9.26 -9.21
C THR A 161 7.60 -9.93 -8.56
N GLU A 162 7.64 -11.25 -8.38
CA GLU A 162 6.53 -12.01 -7.82
C GLU A 162 6.19 -11.54 -6.39
N PRO A 163 4.90 -11.34 -6.08
CA PRO A 163 4.45 -11.06 -4.72
C PRO A 163 4.57 -12.29 -3.82
N ASN A 164 4.45 -12.07 -2.51
CA ASN A 164 4.14 -13.15 -1.58
C ASN A 164 2.62 -13.40 -1.52
N ASP A 165 2.20 -14.51 -0.91
CA ASP A 165 0.78 -14.89 -0.77
C ASP A 165 -0.14 -13.78 -0.22
N ARG A 166 0.38 -12.88 0.64
CA ARG A 166 -0.42 -11.80 1.24
C ARG A 166 -0.68 -10.66 0.26
N GLY A 167 0.24 -10.48 -0.68
CA GLY A 167 0.19 -9.49 -1.74
C GLY A 167 -0.53 -9.99 -3.00
N SER A 168 -0.48 -11.30 -3.26
CA SER A 168 -1.01 -11.90 -4.48
C SER A 168 -2.47 -11.54 -4.74
N ILE A 169 -2.72 -11.19 -6.00
CA ILE A 169 -4.04 -10.99 -6.55
C ILE A 169 -4.40 -12.20 -7.40
N PHE A 170 -5.64 -12.67 -7.27
CA PHE A 170 -6.13 -13.85 -7.97
C PHE A 170 -7.23 -13.47 -8.96
N LEU A 171 -7.23 -14.17 -10.09
CA LEU A 171 -8.31 -14.13 -11.08
C LEU A 171 -9.40 -15.15 -10.72
N SER A 172 -10.62 -14.80 -11.07
CA SER A 172 -11.82 -15.65 -10.97
C SER A 172 -12.48 -15.89 -12.31
N SER A 173 -12.28 -14.99 -13.29
CA SER A 173 -12.76 -15.15 -14.65
C SER A 173 -11.98 -16.22 -15.42
N GLU A 174 -12.69 -16.95 -16.27
CA GLU A 174 -12.11 -17.91 -17.19
C GLU A 174 -11.62 -17.21 -18.45
N THR A 175 -10.46 -17.61 -18.97
CA THR A 175 -9.91 -17.09 -20.23
C THR A 175 -10.16 -18.03 -21.39
N SER A 176 -9.96 -17.56 -22.62
CA SER A 176 -10.01 -18.38 -23.83
C SER A 176 -9.00 -19.54 -23.83
N SER A 177 -7.89 -19.39 -23.07
CA SER A 177 -6.88 -20.44 -22.87
C SER A 177 -7.21 -21.44 -21.77
N GLY A 178 -8.35 -21.27 -21.10
CA GLY A 178 -8.78 -22.05 -19.94
C GLY A 178 -8.75 -21.24 -18.64
N TYR A 179 -9.12 -21.89 -17.54
CA TYR A 179 -9.10 -21.27 -16.22
C TYR A 179 -7.69 -21.25 -15.63
N SER A 180 -7.25 -20.07 -15.21
CA SER A 180 -6.03 -19.84 -14.43
C SER A 180 -6.33 -18.73 -13.43
N ASN A 181 -6.11 -18.98 -12.15
CA ASN A 181 -6.29 -17.97 -11.10
C ASN A 181 -5.09 -17.04 -10.95
N TYR A 182 -4.03 -17.22 -11.76
CA TYR A 182 -2.77 -16.53 -11.59
C TYR A 182 -2.64 -15.29 -12.47
N ILE A 183 -2.18 -14.20 -11.85
CA ILE A 183 -1.60 -13.03 -12.53
C ILE A 183 -0.49 -12.44 -11.65
N ASN A 184 0.57 -11.94 -12.27
CA ASN A 184 1.68 -11.29 -11.55
C ASN A 184 1.30 -9.87 -11.11
N ALA A 185 0.48 -9.77 -10.06
CA ALA A 185 -0.02 -8.52 -9.52
C ALA A 185 -0.05 -8.52 -7.98
N THR A 186 0.21 -7.35 -7.39
CA THR A 186 0.23 -7.13 -5.94
C THR A 186 -0.83 -6.11 -5.53
N GLY A 187 -1.71 -6.46 -4.59
CA GLY A 187 -2.68 -5.51 -4.03
C GLY A 187 -2.14 -4.77 -2.81
N TYR A 188 -2.34 -3.46 -2.70
CA TYR A 188 -1.94 -2.64 -1.56
C TYR A 188 -3.14 -1.97 -0.89
N ARG A 189 -3.00 -1.72 0.41
CA ARG A 189 -4.03 -1.09 1.23
C ARG A 189 -3.94 0.43 1.16
N SER A 190 -5.02 1.11 1.52
CA SER A 190 -5.03 2.53 1.90
C SER A 190 -5.60 2.66 3.32
N LEU A 191 -5.65 3.89 3.84
CA LEU A 191 -6.33 4.21 5.10
C LEU A 191 -7.82 3.82 5.09
N LYS A 192 -8.47 3.78 3.91
CA LYS A 192 -9.92 3.57 3.78
C LYS A 192 -10.32 2.22 3.19
N LYS A 193 -9.44 1.60 2.40
CA LYS A 193 -9.75 0.38 1.63
C LYS A 193 -8.69 -0.68 1.83
N ARG A 194 -9.12 -1.93 2.05
CA ARG A 194 -8.25 -3.11 2.18
C ARG A 194 -7.45 -3.39 0.90
N THR A 195 -8.01 -3.07 -0.27
CA THR A 195 -7.28 -3.09 -1.55
C THR A 195 -7.65 -1.81 -2.29
N ALA A 196 -6.75 -0.84 -2.26
CA ALA A 196 -6.94 0.47 -2.87
C ALA A 196 -6.15 0.64 -4.16
N PHE A 197 -5.00 -0.04 -4.23
CA PHE A 197 -4.10 -0.01 -5.36
C PHE A 197 -3.75 -1.45 -5.74
N ILE A 198 -3.55 -1.71 -7.03
CA ILE A 198 -3.01 -2.97 -7.54
C ILE A 198 -1.84 -2.61 -8.44
N THR A 199 -0.64 -3.11 -8.15
CA THR A 199 0.46 -3.02 -9.11
C THR A 199 0.60 -4.30 -9.91
N THR A 200 0.96 -4.20 -11.17
CA THR A 200 1.22 -5.35 -12.06
C THR A 200 2.28 -4.99 -13.08
N GLN A 201 2.90 -5.99 -13.68
CA GLN A 201 3.79 -5.80 -14.84
C GLN A 201 2.99 -5.31 -16.06
N SER A 202 3.69 -4.73 -17.04
CA SER A 202 3.11 -4.48 -18.36
C SER A 202 2.73 -5.81 -18.99
N PRO A 203 1.51 -5.95 -19.54
CA PRO A 203 1.05 -7.21 -20.12
C PRO A 203 2.04 -7.78 -21.13
N LEU A 204 2.25 -9.08 -21.06
CA LEU A 204 2.93 -9.85 -22.09
C LEU A 204 1.90 -10.19 -23.18
N PRO A 205 2.32 -10.52 -24.41
CA PRO A 205 1.38 -10.92 -25.47
C PRO A 205 0.42 -12.04 -25.05
N ASN A 206 0.90 -13.00 -24.25
CA ASN A 206 0.13 -14.12 -23.73
C ASN A 206 -0.65 -13.83 -22.44
N THR A 207 -0.54 -12.62 -21.85
CA THR A 207 -1.26 -12.24 -20.62
C THR A 207 -2.17 -11.02 -20.78
N VAL A 208 -2.42 -10.58 -22.02
CA VAL A 208 -3.35 -9.47 -22.30
C VAL A 208 -4.78 -9.79 -21.85
N GLU A 209 -5.27 -11.02 -22.10
CA GLU A 209 -6.60 -11.43 -21.64
C GLU A 209 -6.65 -11.50 -20.10
N ASP A 210 -5.65 -12.12 -19.46
CA ASP A 210 -5.51 -12.17 -18.00
C ASP A 210 -5.56 -10.75 -17.37
N PHE A 211 -4.90 -9.78 -18.01
CA PHE A 211 -4.86 -8.39 -17.55
C PHE A 211 -6.25 -7.73 -17.59
N TRP A 212 -7.04 -7.98 -18.62
CA TRP A 212 -8.42 -7.49 -18.67
C TRP A 212 -9.34 -8.22 -17.69
N CYS A 213 -9.15 -9.53 -17.49
CA CYS A 213 -9.84 -10.27 -16.43
C CYS A 213 -9.55 -9.67 -15.04
N LEU A 214 -8.30 -9.30 -14.75
CA LEU A 214 -7.92 -8.61 -13.51
C LEU A 214 -8.76 -7.33 -13.32
N ILE A 215 -8.84 -6.50 -14.36
CA ILE A 215 -9.58 -5.23 -14.32
C ILE A 215 -11.06 -5.46 -14.03
N GLN A 216 -11.67 -6.48 -14.63
CA GLN A 216 -13.09 -6.80 -14.46
C GLN A 216 -13.43 -7.46 -13.12
N ASP A 217 -12.59 -8.41 -12.70
CA ASP A 217 -12.76 -9.17 -11.46
C ASP A 217 -12.59 -8.28 -10.23
N TRP A 218 -11.65 -7.34 -10.28
CA TRP A 218 -11.37 -6.39 -9.20
C TRP A 218 -12.04 -5.03 -9.37
N GLU A 219 -12.84 -4.87 -10.43
CA GLU A 219 -13.61 -3.66 -10.73
C GLU A 219 -12.73 -2.40 -10.78
N CYS A 220 -11.55 -2.51 -11.38
CA CYS A 220 -10.58 -1.41 -11.51
C CYS A 220 -11.10 -0.36 -12.51
N PRO A 221 -11.53 0.83 -12.09
CA PRO A 221 -12.10 1.83 -13.00
C PRO A 221 -11.02 2.70 -13.65
N VAL A 222 -9.79 2.68 -13.10
CA VAL A 222 -8.66 3.49 -13.55
C VAL A 222 -7.41 2.62 -13.67
N ILE A 223 -6.76 2.71 -14.83
CA ILE A 223 -5.44 2.16 -15.15
C ILE A 223 -4.44 3.32 -15.24
N VAL A 224 -3.35 3.24 -14.51
CA VAL A 224 -2.21 4.15 -14.58
C VAL A 224 -1.05 3.41 -15.24
N MET A 225 -0.66 3.86 -16.43
CA MET A 225 0.46 3.31 -17.20
C MET A 225 1.67 4.26 -17.12
N LEU A 226 2.79 3.78 -16.58
CA LEU A 226 3.97 4.58 -16.24
C LEU A 226 5.18 4.33 -17.17
N ASN A 227 4.90 3.81 -18.36
CA ASN A 227 5.89 3.56 -19.41
C ASN A 227 5.34 3.89 -20.79
N LYS A 228 6.24 4.16 -21.73
CA LYS A 228 5.92 4.18 -23.15
C LYS A 228 5.72 2.74 -23.65
N LEU A 229 4.98 2.62 -24.74
CA LEU A 229 4.96 1.39 -25.51
C LEU A 229 6.26 1.33 -26.32
N ASP A 230 6.99 0.23 -26.20
CA ASP A 230 8.16 -0.05 -27.03
C ASP A 230 7.74 -1.13 -28.04
N LEU A 231 7.52 -0.73 -29.29
CA LEU A 231 7.07 -1.63 -30.35
C LEU A 231 8.20 -2.54 -30.88
N GLU A 232 9.46 -2.24 -30.54
CA GLU A 232 10.60 -3.09 -30.90
C GLU A 232 10.77 -4.24 -29.89
N ASP A 233 10.34 -4.05 -28.64
CA ASP A 233 10.29 -5.08 -27.62
C ASP A 233 9.12 -6.04 -27.86
N LYS A 234 9.44 -7.26 -28.35
CA LYS A 234 8.47 -8.34 -28.59
C LYS A 234 7.71 -8.80 -27.36
N THR A 235 8.20 -8.47 -26.16
CA THR A 235 7.53 -8.79 -24.90
C THR A 235 6.56 -7.68 -24.49
N CYS A 236 6.57 -6.53 -25.15
CA CYS A 236 5.64 -5.43 -24.92
C CYS A 236 4.38 -5.65 -25.77
N ALA A 237 3.22 -5.75 -25.11
CA ALA A 237 1.95 -5.89 -25.79
C ALA A 237 1.10 -4.62 -25.60
N GLN A 238 0.64 -4.05 -26.70
CA GLN A 238 -0.45 -3.09 -26.65
C GLN A 238 -1.74 -3.84 -26.31
N TYR A 239 -2.28 -3.56 -25.12
CA TYR A 239 -3.47 -4.24 -24.60
C TYR A 239 -4.78 -3.49 -24.90
N TRP A 240 -4.75 -2.42 -25.68
CA TRP A 240 -5.92 -1.60 -26.00
C TRP A 240 -6.07 -1.34 -27.52
N PRO A 241 -7.29 -1.09 -28.02
CA PRO A 241 -7.52 -0.61 -29.38
C PRO A 241 -7.21 0.88 -29.52
N ASP A 242 -6.61 1.29 -30.64
CA ASP A 242 -6.49 2.71 -31.00
C ASP A 242 -7.76 3.27 -31.67
N GLU A 243 -8.62 2.40 -32.20
CA GLU A 243 -9.93 2.75 -32.76
C GLU A 243 -10.91 1.57 -32.67
N GLY A 244 -12.21 1.87 -32.60
CA GLY A 244 -13.27 0.86 -32.57
C GLY A 244 -13.18 -0.09 -31.37
N ALA A 245 -13.35 -1.38 -31.63
CA ALA A 245 -13.33 -2.43 -30.62
C ALA A 245 -12.35 -3.55 -31.00
N THR A 246 -11.64 -4.08 -30.01
CA THR A 246 -10.78 -5.26 -30.15
C THR A 246 -11.19 -6.33 -29.15
N GLN A 247 -11.18 -7.58 -29.60
CA GLN A 247 -11.48 -8.74 -28.77
C GLN A 247 -10.18 -9.39 -28.28
N TYR A 248 -10.06 -9.52 -26.95
CA TYR A 248 -9.00 -10.24 -26.24
C TYR A 248 -9.64 -11.47 -25.56
N GLY A 249 -9.68 -12.58 -26.29
CA GLY A 249 -10.38 -13.80 -25.86
C GLY A 249 -11.86 -13.56 -25.57
N PHE A 250 -12.32 -13.73 -24.33
CA PHE A 250 -13.71 -13.47 -23.94
C PHE A 250 -14.01 -12.00 -23.62
N THR A 251 -13.00 -11.14 -23.57
CA THR A 251 -13.18 -9.71 -23.28
C THR A 251 -13.18 -8.91 -24.58
N THR A 252 -14.17 -8.04 -24.77
CA THR A 252 -14.17 -7.02 -25.82
C THR A 252 -13.93 -5.65 -25.19
N VAL A 253 -12.95 -4.92 -25.72
CA VAL A 253 -12.57 -3.57 -25.28
C VAL A 253 -12.84 -2.62 -26.43
N SER A 254 -13.65 -1.59 -26.18
CA SER A 254 -14.04 -0.58 -27.16
C SER A 254 -13.52 0.78 -26.73
N LEU A 255 -12.77 1.48 -27.59
CA LEU A 255 -12.34 2.85 -27.33
C LEU A 255 -13.55 3.79 -27.49
N LEU A 256 -13.94 4.46 -26.41
CA LEU A 256 -14.99 5.48 -26.41
C LEU A 256 -14.44 6.87 -26.68
N ASN A 257 -13.31 7.21 -26.05
CA ASN A 257 -12.69 8.52 -26.17
C ASN A 257 -11.19 8.45 -25.92
N GLY A 258 -10.42 9.28 -26.63
CA GLY A 258 -8.97 9.40 -26.49
C GLY A 258 -8.53 10.86 -26.55
N ILE A 259 -7.93 11.36 -25.47
CA ILE A 259 -7.46 12.74 -25.34
C ILE A 259 -5.95 12.73 -25.06
N LYS A 260 -5.18 13.38 -25.93
CA LYS A 260 -3.75 13.60 -25.73
C LYS A 260 -3.51 14.92 -25.00
N HIS A 261 -3.02 14.85 -23.77
CA HIS A 261 -2.52 15.99 -23.02
C HIS A 261 -1.01 16.18 -23.29
N PRO A 262 -0.40 17.31 -22.89
CA PRO A 262 1.04 17.53 -23.11
C PRO A 262 1.94 16.43 -22.53
N HIS A 263 1.58 15.90 -21.37
CA HIS A 263 2.44 14.98 -20.61
C HIS A 263 1.86 13.56 -20.43
N PHE A 264 0.58 13.36 -20.76
CA PHE A 264 -0.07 12.07 -20.63
C PHE A 264 -1.17 11.89 -21.69
N ILE A 265 -1.59 10.64 -21.91
CA ILE A 265 -2.74 10.30 -22.74
C ILE A 265 -3.84 9.76 -21.84
N HIS A 266 -5.06 10.25 -22.00
CA HIS A 266 -6.25 9.74 -21.34
C HIS A 266 -7.10 8.99 -22.36
N ARG A 267 -7.35 7.70 -22.13
CA ARG A 267 -8.29 6.88 -22.90
C ARG A 267 -9.45 6.44 -22.03
N GLU A 268 -10.63 6.37 -22.60
CA GLU A 268 -11.83 5.83 -21.98
C GLU A 268 -12.30 4.64 -22.81
N PHE A 269 -12.53 3.52 -22.12
CA PHE A 269 -12.91 2.25 -22.73
C PHE A 269 -14.23 1.77 -22.16
N GLU A 270 -15.05 1.17 -23.02
CA GLU A 270 -16.08 0.23 -22.59
C GLU A 270 -15.50 -1.18 -22.65
N VAL A 271 -15.58 -1.91 -21.55
CA VAL A 271 -15.06 -3.28 -21.45
C VAL A 271 -16.22 -4.21 -21.15
N SER A 272 -16.42 -5.21 -22.00
CA SER A 272 -17.47 -6.22 -21.85
C SER A 272 -16.87 -7.63 -21.86
N HIS A 273 -17.43 -8.53 -21.04
CA HIS A 273 -17.02 -9.93 -21.02
C HIS A 273 -18.15 -10.85 -21.49
N ALA A 274 -17.88 -11.65 -22.52
CA ALA A 274 -18.88 -12.42 -23.26
C ALA A 274 -19.68 -13.40 -22.38
N LYS A 275 -19.05 -13.99 -21.35
CA LYS A 275 -19.70 -14.98 -20.47
C LYS A 275 -20.49 -14.33 -19.34
N SER A 276 -19.94 -13.29 -18.70
CA SER A 276 -20.57 -12.67 -17.53
C SER A 276 -21.56 -11.57 -17.91
N LYS A 277 -21.52 -11.08 -19.15
CA LYS A 277 -22.28 -9.93 -19.65
C LYS A 277 -22.09 -8.65 -18.82
N LYS A 278 -21.03 -8.60 -18.00
CA LYS A 278 -20.63 -7.43 -17.24
C LYS A 278 -20.03 -6.42 -18.22
N VAL A 279 -20.51 -5.18 -18.15
CA VAL A 279 -19.98 -4.04 -18.90
C VAL A 279 -19.47 -3.03 -17.89
N MET A 280 -18.27 -2.48 -18.11
CA MET A 280 -17.67 -1.47 -17.25
C MET A 280 -16.98 -0.38 -18.08
N SER A 281 -17.07 0.87 -17.63
CA SER A 281 -16.23 1.95 -18.15
C SER A 281 -14.88 1.94 -17.42
N VAL A 282 -13.79 2.02 -18.19
CA VAL A 282 -12.42 1.99 -17.68
C VAL A 282 -11.64 3.16 -18.28
N HIS A 283 -10.99 3.95 -17.43
CA HIS A 283 -10.08 4.98 -17.89
C HIS A 283 -8.64 4.54 -17.80
N GLN A 284 -7.87 4.70 -18.87
CA GLN A 284 -6.42 4.56 -18.84
C GLN A 284 -5.78 5.94 -18.92
N LEU A 285 -4.83 6.19 -18.02
CA LEU A 285 -3.96 7.35 -18.04
C LEU A 285 -2.52 6.88 -18.24
N GLN A 286 -1.97 7.17 -19.41
CA GLN A 286 -0.61 6.82 -19.78
C GLN A 286 0.31 8.03 -19.63
N LEU A 287 1.20 8.00 -18.65
CA LEU A 287 2.24 9.01 -18.49
C LEU A 287 3.28 8.86 -19.60
N LEU A 288 3.52 9.92 -20.36
CA LEU A 288 4.42 9.85 -21.53
C LEU A 288 5.88 9.84 -21.11
N ASN A 289 6.27 10.64 -20.13
CA ASN A 289 7.63 10.70 -19.63
C ASN A 289 7.62 10.59 -18.11
N TRP A 290 8.37 9.63 -17.59
CA TRP A 290 8.67 9.58 -16.17
C TRP A 290 9.64 10.74 -15.84
N PRO A 291 9.44 11.48 -14.74
CA PRO A 291 10.20 12.68 -14.41
C PRO A 291 11.61 12.35 -13.91
N GLU A 292 12.45 11.82 -14.79
CA GLU A 292 13.86 11.48 -14.53
C GLU A 292 14.75 12.73 -14.42
N ASP A 293 14.31 13.84 -14.99
CA ASP A 293 14.95 15.16 -14.92
C ASP A 293 14.67 15.92 -13.61
N GLY A 294 13.84 15.34 -12.72
CA GLY A 294 13.42 15.96 -11.47
C GLY A 294 12.27 16.96 -11.62
N ASN A 295 11.69 17.13 -12.81
CA ASN A 295 10.53 18.00 -12.99
C ASN A 295 9.23 17.27 -12.61
N PHE A 296 8.90 17.31 -11.32
CA PHE A 296 7.72 16.63 -10.77
C PHE A 296 6.40 17.41 -10.92
N SER A 297 6.40 18.59 -11.56
CA SER A 297 5.15 19.34 -11.84
C SER A 297 4.16 18.51 -12.65
N VAL A 298 4.66 17.69 -13.56
CA VAL A 298 3.89 16.74 -14.37
C VAL A 298 3.09 15.76 -13.50
N MET A 299 3.66 15.31 -12.37
CA MET A 299 2.97 14.41 -11.44
C MET A 299 1.76 15.09 -10.78
N LYS A 300 1.84 16.39 -10.51
CA LYS A 300 0.71 17.16 -9.96
C LYS A 300 -0.47 17.15 -10.92
N GLU A 301 -0.24 17.49 -12.20
CA GLU A 301 -1.31 17.52 -13.21
C GLU A 301 -1.92 16.15 -13.43
N PHE A 302 -1.06 15.13 -13.54
CA PHE A 302 -1.48 13.75 -13.72
C PHE A 302 -2.36 13.26 -12.56
N ARG A 303 -1.93 13.50 -11.31
CA ARG A 303 -2.71 13.17 -10.11
C ARG A 303 -4.01 13.96 -10.01
N LYS A 304 -4.00 15.24 -10.36
CA LYS A 304 -5.23 16.08 -10.39
C LYS A 304 -6.29 15.46 -11.31
N LYS A 305 -5.89 14.98 -12.50
CA LYS A 305 -6.81 14.30 -13.42
C LYS A 305 -7.33 12.98 -12.84
N ILE A 306 -6.48 12.15 -12.25
CA ILE A 306 -6.91 10.89 -11.60
C ILE A 306 -7.90 11.18 -10.46
N SER A 307 -7.57 12.14 -9.60
CA SER A 307 -8.43 12.55 -8.48
C SER A 307 -9.79 13.08 -8.95
N PHE A 308 -9.80 13.83 -10.07
CA PHE A 308 -11.02 14.31 -10.68
C PHE A 308 -11.91 13.14 -11.15
N LEU A 309 -11.36 12.11 -11.79
CA LEU A 309 -12.12 10.94 -12.23
C LEU A 309 -12.77 10.22 -11.05
N TYR A 310 -12.00 9.94 -9.99
CA TYR A 310 -12.52 9.28 -8.80
C TYR A 310 -13.63 10.06 -8.10
N LYS A 311 -13.51 11.41 -8.04
CA LYS A 311 -14.50 12.28 -7.40
C LYS A 311 -15.76 12.49 -8.24
N GLN A 312 -15.60 12.82 -9.53
CA GLN A 312 -16.72 13.20 -10.40
C GLN A 312 -17.58 12.02 -10.82
N GLN A 313 -16.98 10.84 -10.97
CA GLN A 313 -17.69 9.63 -11.38
C GLN A 313 -17.93 8.66 -10.22
N GLU A 314 -17.74 9.12 -8.97
CA GLU A 314 -17.98 8.35 -7.74
C GLU A 314 -17.35 6.93 -7.75
N MET A 315 -16.16 6.82 -8.33
CA MET A 315 -15.52 5.52 -8.56
C MET A 315 -15.08 4.87 -7.26
N CYS A 316 -15.40 3.59 -7.08
CA CYS A 316 -15.18 2.87 -5.83
C CYS A 316 -14.18 1.69 -5.92
N GLY A 317 -13.69 1.31 -7.10
CA GLY A 317 -12.70 0.24 -7.27
C GLY A 317 -11.25 0.64 -7.02
N PRO A 318 -10.31 -0.33 -6.97
CA PRO A 318 -8.89 -0.07 -6.81
C PRO A 318 -8.28 0.56 -8.06
N MET A 319 -7.24 1.37 -7.87
CA MET A 319 -6.45 1.92 -8.96
C MET A 319 -5.43 0.87 -9.40
N LEU A 320 -5.49 0.45 -10.66
CA LEU A 320 -4.48 -0.42 -11.23
C LEU A 320 -3.31 0.43 -11.74
N VAL A 321 -2.08 0.11 -11.34
CA VAL A 321 -0.88 0.87 -11.70
C VAL A 321 0.16 -0.08 -12.28
N HIS A 322 0.61 0.14 -13.50
CA HIS A 322 1.66 -0.68 -14.11
C HIS A 322 2.78 0.16 -14.71
N CYS A 323 3.98 -0.41 -14.66
CA CYS A 323 5.14 -0.01 -15.42
C CYS A 323 5.61 -1.25 -16.20
N ILE A 324 6.89 -1.36 -16.56
CA ILE A 324 7.39 -2.58 -17.22
C ILE A 324 7.34 -3.78 -16.25
N SER A 325 7.89 -3.64 -15.04
CA SER A 325 8.01 -4.73 -14.06
C SER A 325 6.92 -4.78 -13.00
N GLY A 326 6.20 -3.67 -12.79
CA GLY A 326 5.19 -3.55 -11.72
C GLY A 326 5.75 -3.31 -10.31
N VAL A 327 7.07 -3.29 -10.13
CA VAL A 327 7.74 -3.08 -8.82
C VAL A 327 8.66 -1.86 -8.75
N GLY A 328 9.04 -1.26 -9.89
CA GLY A 328 9.84 -0.03 -9.96
C GLY A 328 8.97 1.23 -9.88
N ARG A 329 8.82 1.97 -11.00
CA ARG A 329 7.98 3.18 -11.11
C ARG A 329 6.57 3.02 -10.50
N SER A 330 5.92 1.88 -10.70
CA SER A 330 4.61 1.58 -10.09
C SER A 330 4.63 1.66 -8.57
N SER A 331 5.66 1.12 -7.93
CA SER A 331 5.77 1.15 -6.47
C SER A 331 6.06 2.54 -5.96
N VAL A 332 6.92 3.31 -6.66
CA VAL A 332 7.18 4.71 -6.33
C VAL A 332 5.88 5.53 -6.39
N PHE A 333 5.09 5.35 -7.45
CA PHE A 333 3.80 6.03 -7.60
C PHE A 333 2.80 5.64 -6.50
N VAL A 334 2.67 4.34 -6.20
CA VAL A 334 1.76 3.87 -5.13
C VAL A 334 2.24 4.31 -3.74
N ALA A 335 3.55 4.28 -3.46
CA ALA A 335 4.11 4.79 -2.22
C ALA A 335 3.82 6.29 -2.05
N MET A 336 3.97 7.07 -3.13
CA MET A 336 3.59 8.48 -3.17
C MET A 336 2.09 8.66 -2.84
N GLU A 337 1.19 7.94 -3.51
CA GLU A 337 -0.26 8.08 -3.24
C GLU A 337 -0.63 7.68 -1.80
N MET A 338 -0.02 6.62 -1.26
CA MET A 338 -0.22 6.21 0.14
C MET A 338 0.26 7.28 1.12
N ALA A 339 1.45 7.85 0.88
CA ALA A 339 2.01 8.91 1.72
C ALA A 339 1.18 10.21 1.64
N LEU A 340 0.70 10.60 0.45
CA LEU A 340 -0.15 11.77 0.28
C LEU A 340 -1.49 11.62 1.00
N GLN A 341 -2.06 10.41 1.04
CA GLN A 341 -3.26 10.15 1.83
C GLN A 341 -3.02 10.30 3.34
N GLN A 342 -1.84 9.94 3.84
CA GLN A 342 -1.45 10.19 5.23
C GLN A 342 -1.35 11.70 5.49
N ILE A 343 -0.65 12.44 4.62
CA ILE A 343 -0.53 13.90 4.72
C ILE A 343 -1.92 14.56 4.73
N GLU A 344 -2.84 14.13 3.86
CA GLU A 344 -4.22 14.64 3.81
C GLU A 344 -5.02 14.30 5.08
N ALA A 345 -4.70 13.20 5.77
CA ALA A 345 -5.43 12.74 6.95
C ALA A 345 -4.97 13.42 8.26
N ASP A 346 -3.66 13.60 8.45
CA ASP A 346 -3.11 14.07 9.72
C ASP A 346 -1.92 15.05 9.61
N GLY A 347 -1.50 15.40 8.38
CA GLY A 347 -0.41 16.35 8.14
C GLY A 347 1.00 15.78 8.36
N THR A 348 1.13 14.46 8.55
CA THR A 348 2.41 13.76 8.70
C THR A 348 2.73 12.91 7.46
N VAL A 349 3.98 12.49 7.34
CA VAL A 349 4.46 11.59 6.28
C VAL A 349 5.47 10.61 6.86
N ASP A 350 5.33 9.33 6.48
CA ASP A 350 6.21 8.24 6.92
C ASP A 350 6.51 7.31 5.73
N VAL A 351 7.39 7.77 4.83
CA VAL A 351 7.75 7.00 3.63
C VAL A 351 8.35 5.65 4.00
N PHE A 352 9.14 5.59 5.07
CA PHE A 352 9.70 4.34 5.58
C PHE A 352 8.61 3.31 5.85
N ASN A 353 7.60 3.64 6.68
CA ASN A 353 6.56 2.68 7.00
C ASN A 353 5.66 2.39 5.79
N VAL A 354 5.43 3.35 4.89
CA VAL A 354 4.73 3.09 3.62
C VAL A 354 5.45 2.02 2.80
N VAL A 355 6.75 2.19 2.55
CA VAL A 355 7.54 1.22 1.76
C VAL A 355 7.67 -0.11 2.50
N ARG A 356 7.82 -0.09 3.83
CA ARG A 356 7.83 -1.29 4.67
C ARG A 356 6.52 -2.09 4.54
N GLN A 357 5.36 -1.42 4.58
CA GLN A 357 4.05 -2.04 4.36
C GLN A 357 3.93 -2.63 2.94
N MET A 358 4.49 -1.95 1.93
CA MET A 358 4.50 -2.48 0.57
C MET A 358 5.40 -3.72 0.45
N ARG A 359 6.59 -3.70 1.06
CA ARG A 359 7.52 -4.84 1.13
C ARG A 359 6.93 -6.05 1.87
N ASN A 360 6.02 -5.82 2.82
CA ASN A 360 5.26 -6.91 3.47
C ASN A 360 4.37 -7.71 2.49
N ARG A 361 4.09 -7.17 1.30
CA ARG A 361 3.26 -7.79 0.27
C ARG A 361 4.07 -8.22 -0.95
N ASN A 362 5.06 -7.43 -1.32
CA ASN A 362 6.01 -7.78 -2.36
C ASN A 362 7.42 -7.32 -1.93
N PRO A 363 8.31 -8.24 -1.54
CA PRO A 363 9.62 -7.89 -0.98
C PRO A 363 10.57 -7.22 -1.99
N ASN A 364 10.15 -7.12 -3.25
CA ASN A 364 10.97 -6.63 -4.36
C ASN A 364 10.66 -5.19 -4.77
N VAL A 365 9.75 -4.51 -4.07
CA VAL A 365 9.42 -3.10 -4.32
C VAL A 365 10.48 -2.15 -3.74
N ILE A 366 10.80 -1.10 -4.51
CA ILE A 366 11.69 0.01 -4.12
C ILE A 366 13.00 -0.54 -3.55
N LYS A 367 13.71 -1.34 -4.35
CA LYS A 367 14.95 -2.03 -3.95
C LYS A 367 16.20 -1.16 -4.08
N SER A 368 16.14 -0.06 -4.82
CA SER A 368 17.23 0.90 -4.93
C SER A 368 17.03 2.08 -3.98
N GLU A 369 18.14 2.63 -3.48
CA GLU A 369 18.14 3.87 -2.72
C GLU A 369 17.64 5.05 -3.58
N GLU A 370 17.90 5.00 -4.88
CA GLU A 370 17.44 5.98 -5.87
C GLU A 370 15.90 6.04 -5.92
N ASP A 371 15.21 4.91 -6.04
CA ASP A 371 13.74 4.86 -6.02
C ASP A 371 13.19 5.32 -4.66
N TYR A 372 13.92 5.03 -3.57
CA TYR A 372 13.53 5.47 -2.23
C TYR A 372 13.60 6.99 -2.08
N PHE A 373 14.69 7.61 -2.56
CA PHE A 373 14.86 9.06 -2.56
C PHE A 373 13.84 9.72 -3.50
N LEU A 374 13.56 9.08 -4.63
CA LEU A 374 12.56 9.56 -5.59
C LEU A 374 11.17 9.64 -4.95
N CYS A 375 10.79 8.70 -4.08
CA CYS A 375 9.54 8.80 -3.31
C CYS A 375 9.48 10.12 -2.53
N TYR A 376 10.51 10.42 -1.73
CA TYR A 376 10.58 11.67 -0.96
C TYR A 376 10.54 12.91 -1.85
N GLN A 377 11.29 12.93 -2.96
CA GLN A 377 11.36 14.06 -3.88
C GLN A 377 10.01 14.36 -4.54
N ILE A 378 9.31 13.31 -5.02
CA ILE A 378 7.99 13.47 -5.63
C ILE A 378 6.99 13.92 -4.57
N ILE A 379 6.97 13.29 -3.38
CA ILE A 379 6.04 13.68 -2.31
C ILE A 379 6.28 15.14 -1.91
N GLN A 380 7.52 15.58 -1.74
CA GLN A 380 7.86 16.98 -1.44
C GLN A 380 7.36 17.91 -2.54
N SER A 381 7.59 17.56 -3.81
CA SER A 381 7.12 18.40 -4.90
C SER A 381 5.59 18.49 -4.90
N VAL A 382 4.89 17.37 -4.77
CA VAL A 382 3.42 17.31 -4.82
C VAL A 382 2.78 17.96 -3.59
N ALA A 383 3.37 17.78 -2.40
CA ALA A 383 2.88 18.33 -1.14
C ALA A 383 3.29 19.80 -0.92
N SER A 384 4.37 20.28 -1.55
CA SER A 384 4.76 21.70 -1.47
C SER A 384 3.67 22.57 -2.08
N LYS A 385 3.14 23.46 -1.23
CA LYS A 385 1.96 24.29 -1.48
C LYS A 385 2.15 25.18 -2.70
N GLU A 386 1.49 24.83 -3.79
CA GLU A 386 0.72 25.79 -4.57
C GLU A 386 -0.76 25.42 -4.36
N GLU A 387 -1.45 26.26 -3.58
CA GLU A 387 -2.90 26.29 -3.28
C GLU A 387 -3.48 25.37 -2.17
N ASN A 388 -3.81 26.01 -1.03
CA ASN A 388 -4.88 25.71 -0.06
C ASN A 388 -4.90 24.37 0.72
N TYR A 389 -4.17 24.35 1.83
CA TYR A 389 -4.52 23.54 3.03
C TYR A 389 -4.94 24.44 4.21
N GLU A 390 -5.67 25.53 3.95
CA GLU A 390 -6.26 26.37 5.02
C GLU A 390 -7.74 26.06 5.30
N ASN A 391 -8.38 25.15 4.55
CA ASN A 391 -9.82 24.88 4.71
C ASN A 391 -10.17 23.56 5.42
N LEU A 392 -9.29 22.98 6.24
CA LEU A 392 -9.60 21.82 7.10
C LEU A 392 -9.57 22.18 8.59
N LYS A 393 -10.29 23.25 8.95
CA LYS A 393 -10.80 23.46 10.30
C LYS A 393 -12.27 23.86 10.20
N TYR A 394 -13.17 22.90 10.38
CA TYR A 394 -14.42 23.05 11.12
C TYR A 394 -14.83 21.69 11.68
#